data_AF-A0A8S4QNE7-F1
#
_entry.id   AF-A0A8S4QNE7-F1
#
_cell.length_a   1.000
_cell.length_b   1.000
_cell.length_c   1.000
_cell.angle_alpha   90.00
_cell.angle_beta   90.00
_cell.angle_gamma   90.00
#
_symmetry.space_group_name_H-M   'P 1'
#
loop_
_entity.id
_entity.type
_entity.pdbx_description
1 polymer ?
#
loop_
_entity_poly.entity_id
_entity_poly.type
_entity_poly.pdbx_seq_one_letter_code
_entity_poly.pdbx_strand_id
1 'polypeptide(L)'
;KDLEPGCEGGTWMAVSPTRGKLGLLLNLPGVKKESAKSRGRIVSDYMKSTMPLSEYVEFIHNYSMQCNEFLFLSVDFGTPTPKIKTYSNATDNIYQWPDTYLGFSNSLPDKPLKKVEAGKNYLTDICGRLNKIMDKSQLIDELTCLLKNKERFVYYLC
;
A
#
# COMPACT_ATOMS: atom_id res chain seq x y z
N LYS A 1 13.04 -0.03 -14.29
CA LYS A 1 12.69 -1.46 -14.41
C LYS A 1 11.22 -1.69 -14.69
N ASP A 2 10.28 -1.39 -13.79
CA ASP A 2 8.87 -1.79 -13.99
C ASP A 2 8.16 -1.14 -15.21
N LEU A 3 8.69 -0.02 -15.71
CA LEU A 3 8.19 0.70 -16.90
C LEU A 3 9.01 0.41 -18.18
N GLU A 4 9.95 -0.54 -18.13
CA GLU A 4 10.77 -0.91 -19.29
C GLU A 4 10.01 -1.90 -20.21
N PRO A 5 10.29 -1.89 -21.53
CA PRO A 5 9.77 -2.91 -22.44
C PRO A 5 10.09 -4.34 -21.97
N GLY A 6 9.14 -5.27 -22.10
CA GLY A 6 9.22 -6.63 -21.57
C GLY A 6 8.72 -6.77 -20.13
N CYS A 7 8.27 -5.68 -19.49
CA CYS A 7 7.63 -5.68 -18.17
C CYS A 7 6.10 -5.46 -18.25
N GLU A 8 5.50 -5.61 -19.43
CA GLU A 8 4.08 -5.39 -19.66
C GLU A 8 3.19 -6.40 -18.89
N GLY A 9 1.95 -6.02 -18.60
CA GLY A 9 0.97 -6.88 -17.91
C GLY A 9 1.08 -6.92 -16.38
N GLY A 10 2.06 -6.20 -15.81
CA GLY A 10 2.13 -5.93 -14.38
C GLY A 10 1.17 -4.83 -13.93
N THR A 11 0.78 -4.84 -12.65
CA THR A 11 0.06 -3.75 -12.00
C THR A 11 0.70 -3.44 -10.65
N TRP A 12 0.61 -2.18 -10.21
CA TRP A 12 1.06 -1.77 -8.88
C TRP A 12 -0.08 -1.64 -7.90
N MET A 13 -1.32 -1.56 -8.37
CA MET A 13 -2.50 -1.50 -7.54
C MET A 13 -3.63 -2.27 -8.19
N ALA A 14 -4.32 -3.08 -7.40
CA ALA A 14 -5.52 -3.77 -7.84
C ALA A 14 -6.47 -4.02 -6.69
N VAL A 15 -7.76 -4.04 -7.03
CA VAL A 15 -8.86 -4.40 -6.14
C VAL A 15 -9.66 -5.49 -6.82
N SER A 16 -9.97 -6.56 -6.09
CA SER A 16 -10.84 -7.64 -6.54
C SER A 16 -12.06 -7.69 -5.61
N PRO A 17 -13.19 -7.07 -5.99
CA PRO A 17 -14.41 -7.11 -5.20
C PRO A 17 -14.94 -8.54 -5.00
N THR A 18 -14.84 -9.37 -6.04
CA THR A 18 -15.31 -10.77 -6.02
C THR A 18 -14.49 -11.67 -5.09
N ARG A 19 -13.21 -11.36 -4.87
CA ARG A 19 -12.34 -12.09 -3.93
C ARG A 19 -12.14 -11.36 -2.60
N GLY A 20 -12.70 -10.16 -2.44
CA GLY A 20 -12.50 -9.34 -1.24
C GLY A 20 -11.04 -8.95 -1.00
N LYS A 21 -10.22 -8.75 -2.04
CA LYS A 21 -8.79 -8.43 -1.90
C LYS A 21 -8.45 -7.05 -2.47
N LEU A 22 -7.51 -6.36 -1.83
CA LEU A 22 -6.77 -5.23 -2.38
C LEU A 22 -5.28 -5.47 -2.20
N GLY A 23 -4.50 -5.02 -3.17
CA GLY A 23 -3.05 -5.13 -3.19
C GLY A 23 -2.45 -3.88 -3.80
N LEU A 24 -1.40 -3.37 -3.16
CA LEU A 24 -0.71 -2.15 -3.55
C LEU A 24 0.80 -2.31 -3.34
N LEU A 25 1.60 -1.92 -4.32
CA LEU A 25 3.04 -1.80 -4.22
C LEU A 25 3.45 -0.34 -3.99
N LEU A 26 4.26 -0.12 -2.97
CA LEU A 26 4.97 1.13 -2.71
C LEU A 26 6.46 0.92 -2.98
N ASN A 27 7.09 1.94 -3.55
CA ASN A 27 8.50 1.89 -3.93
C ASN A 27 9.36 2.29 -2.74
N LEU A 28 10.14 1.38 -2.19
CA LEU A 28 11.13 1.76 -1.18
C LEU A 28 12.39 2.31 -1.87
N PRO A 29 12.87 3.50 -1.49
CA PRO A 29 14.12 4.03 -2.00
C PRO A 29 15.29 3.22 -1.42
N GLY A 30 16.26 2.88 -2.26
CA GLY A 30 17.40 2.07 -1.88
C GLY A 30 18.34 1.85 -3.07
N VAL A 31 19.36 1.01 -2.88
CA VAL A 31 20.29 0.64 -3.94
C VAL A 31 19.54 -0.15 -5.01
N LYS A 32 19.52 0.36 -6.24
CA LYS A 32 18.91 -0.33 -7.37
C LYS A 32 19.78 -1.51 -7.78
N LYS A 33 19.17 -2.68 -7.92
CA LYS A 33 19.83 -3.87 -8.48
C LYS A 33 19.93 -3.70 -9.99
N GLU A 34 21.11 -3.95 -10.54
CA GLU A 34 21.42 -3.77 -11.97
C GLU A 34 20.49 -4.62 -12.86
N SER A 35 20.21 -5.86 -12.45
CA SER A 35 19.33 -6.80 -13.15
C SER A 35 18.05 -7.10 -12.36
N ALA A 36 17.45 -6.07 -11.74
CA ALA A 36 16.21 -6.24 -10.99
C ALA A 36 15.09 -6.85 -11.86
N LYS A 37 14.29 -7.76 -11.29
CA LYS A 37 13.03 -8.20 -11.91
C LYS A 37 11.91 -7.19 -11.66
N SER A 38 10.93 -7.16 -12.58
CA SER A 38 9.76 -6.28 -12.48
C SER A 38 8.88 -6.66 -11.29
N ARG A 39 8.42 -5.67 -10.53
CA ARG A 39 7.52 -5.89 -9.39
C ARG A 39 6.06 -6.02 -9.82
N GLY A 40 5.69 -5.56 -11.01
CA GLY A 40 4.29 -5.43 -11.42
C GLY A 40 3.50 -6.74 -11.42
N ARG A 41 4.16 -7.89 -11.59
CA ARG A 41 3.47 -9.19 -11.50
C ARG A 41 3.07 -9.58 -10.09
N ILE A 42 3.72 -9.05 -9.05
CA ILE A 42 3.45 -9.40 -7.64
C ILE A 42 2.00 -9.10 -7.26
N VAL A 43 1.47 -7.95 -7.64
CA VAL A 43 0.07 -7.62 -7.34
C VAL A 43 -0.88 -8.42 -8.24
N SER A 44 -0.57 -8.53 -9.53
CA SER A 44 -1.41 -9.24 -10.51
C SER A 44 -1.59 -10.72 -10.15
N ASP A 45 -0.50 -11.40 -9.80
CA ASP A 45 -0.49 -12.81 -9.42
C ASP A 45 -1.19 -13.01 -8.06
N TYR A 46 -0.99 -12.10 -7.09
CA TYR A 46 -1.71 -12.15 -5.81
C TYR A 46 -3.22 -12.05 -6.00
N MET A 47 -3.71 -11.14 -6.85
CA MET A 47 -5.14 -10.97 -7.13
C MET A 47 -5.78 -12.20 -7.77
N LYS A 48 -5.01 -12.96 -8.56
CA LYS A 48 -5.48 -14.19 -9.21
C LYS A 48 -5.45 -15.38 -8.25
N SER A 49 -4.62 -15.30 -7.21
CA SER A 49 -4.47 -16.36 -6.21
C SER A 49 -5.59 -16.37 -5.16
N THR A 50 -5.87 -17.55 -4.62
CA THR A 50 -6.66 -17.73 -3.39
C THR A 50 -5.80 -17.75 -2.13
N MET A 51 -4.47 -17.68 -2.26
CA MET A 51 -3.53 -17.75 -1.15
C MET A 51 -3.73 -16.60 -0.16
N PRO A 52 -3.63 -16.85 1.16
CA PRO A 52 -3.33 -15.83 2.16
C PRO A 52 -1.99 -15.15 1.87
N LEU A 53 -1.79 -13.93 2.39
CA LEU A 53 -0.55 -13.18 2.14
C LEU A 53 0.72 -13.95 2.57
N SER A 54 0.70 -14.65 3.70
CA SER A 54 1.87 -15.40 4.20
C SER A 54 2.33 -16.47 3.20
N GLU A 55 1.41 -17.32 2.76
CA GLU A 55 1.69 -18.35 1.76
C GLU A 55 2.11 -17.74 0.41
N TYR A 56 1.49 -16.64 0.02
CA TYR A 56 1.86 -15.95 -1.22
C TYR A 56 3.28 -15.37 -1.17
N VAL A 57 3.68 -14.78 -0.04
CA VAL A 57 5.03 -14.25 0.18
C VAL A 57 6.07 -15.37 0.11
N GLU A 58 5.80 -16.52 0.75
CA GLU A 58 6.65 -17.71 0.65
C GLU A 58 6.78 -18.17 -0.81
N PHE A 59 5.67 -18.25 -1.53
CA PHE A 59 5.65 -18.64 -2.94
C PHE A 59 6.49 -17.71 -3.84
N ILE A 60 6.45 -16.39 -3.60
CA ILE A 60 7.23 -15.43 -4.39
C ILE A 60 8.61 -15.12 -3.81
N HIS A 61 9.04 -15.72 -2.70
CA HIS A 61 10.22 -15.28 -1.95
C HIS A 61 11.46 -15.10 -2.85
N ASN A 62 11.86 -16.14 -3.59
CA ASN A 62 13.00 -16.09 -4.52
C ASN A 62 12.84 -15.02 -5.62
N TYR A 63 11.62 -14.78 -6.07
CA TYR A 63 11.33 -13.74 -7.07
C TYR A 63 11.46 -12.34 -6.47
N SER A 64 10.88 -12.13 -5.28
CA SER A 64 10.88 -10.86 -4.56
C SER A 64 12.30 -10.41 -4.20
N MET A 65 13.19 -11.34 -3.88
CA MET A 65 14.61 -11.07 -3.61
C MET A 65 15.38 -10.64 -4.86
N GLN A 66 14.86 -10.88 -6.07
CA GLN A 66 15.44 -10.38 -7.31
C GLN A 66 14.86 -9.03 -7.74
N CYS A 67 13.84 -8.52 -7.05
CA CYS A 67 13.29 -7.19 -7.29
C CYS A 67 14.08 -6.11 -6.54
N ASN A 68 13.93 -4.86 -7.00
CA ASN A 68 14.25 -3.70 -6.17
C ASN A 68 13.34 -3.69 -4.93
N GLU A 69 13.76 -2.99 -3.89
CA GLU A 69 13.01 -2.93 -2.63
C GLU A 69 11.60 -2.37 -2.82
N PHE A 70 10.64 -2.95 -2.10
CA PHE A 70 9.25 -2.55 -2.13
C PHE A 70 8.57 -2.84 -0.79
N LEU A 71 7.42 -2.18 -0.59
CA LEU A 71 6.44 -2.53 0.40
C LEU A 71 5.18 -2.98 -0.33
N PHE A 72 4.75 -4.21 -0.10
CA PHE A 72 3.50 -4.75 -0.61
C PHE A 72 2.44 -4.68 0.49
N LEU A 73 1.46 -3.81 0.32
CA LEU A 73 0.29 -3.68 1.16
C LEU A 73 -0.83 -4.58 0.62
N SER A 74 -1.36 -5.45 1.48
CA SER A 74 -2.56 -6.23 1.21
C SER A 74 -3.66 -5.87 2.20
N VAL A 75 -4.87 -5.73 1.67
CA VAL A 75 -6.09 -5.72 2.46
C VAL A 75 -6.94 -6.90 2.04
N ASP A 76 -7.33 -7.70 3.02
CA ASP A 76 -8.35 -8.73 2.87
C ASP A 76 -9.62 -8.22 3.56
N PHE A 77 -10.66 -7.93 2.78
CA PHE A 77 -11.94 -7.39 3.24
C PHE A 77 -12.87 -8.46 3.86
N GLY A 78 -12.38 -9.68 4.10
CA GLY A 78 -13.15 -10.75 4.73
C GLY A 78 -13.88 -10.33 6.02
N THR A 79 -14.77 -11.20 6.50
CA THR A 79 -15.61 -10.93 7.68
C THR A 79 -14.96 -11.46 8.96
N PRO A 80 -15.09 -10.78 10.12
CA PRO A 80 -15.92 -9.60 10.42
C PRO A 80 -15.23 -8.24 10.21
N THR A 81 -13.89 -8.19 10.13
CA THR A 81 -13.12 -6.95 9.98
C THR A 81 -12.01 -7.13 8.95
N PRO A 82 -11.70 -6.10 8.13
CA PRO A 82 -10.61 -6.18 7.17
C PRO A 82 -9.27 -6.50 7.85
N LYS A 83 -8.48 -7.40 7.25
CA LYS A 83 -7.11 -7.69 7.68
C LYS A 83 -6.14 -6.93 6.79
N ILE A 84 -5.40 -6.01 7.40
CA ILE A 84 -4.41 -5.19 6.70
C ILE A 84 -3.03 -5.71 7.05
N LYS A 85 -2.26 -6.08 6.02
CA LYS A 85 -0.90 -6.61 6.18
C LYS A 85 0.06 -5.99 5.19
N THR A 86 1.32 -5.88 5.58
CA THR A 86 2.40 -5.41 4.71
C THR A 86 3.53 -6.43 4.68
N TYR A 87 4.09 -6.67 3.49
CA TYR A 87 5.34 -7.39 3.30
C TYR A 87 6.39 -6.43 2.73
N SER A 88 7.64 -6.49 3.21
CA SER A 88 8.77 -5.85 2.55
C SER A 88 9.85 -6.87 2.24
N ASN A 89 10.35 -6.86 1.01
CA ASN A 89 11.52 -7.65 0.63
C ASN A 89 12.84 -7.04 1.15
N ALA A 90 12.82 -5.84 1.73
CA ALA A 90 14.00 -5.23 2.35
C ALA A 90 14.25 -5.81 3.75
N THR A 91 13.18 -6.03 4.51
CA THR A 91 13.24 -6.62 5.86
C THR A 91 12.88 -8.10 5.88
N ASP A 92 12.36 -8.63 4.76
CA ASP A 92 11.76 -9.96 4.63
C ASP A 92 10.76 -10.31 5.75
N ASN A 93 9.91 -9.34 6.11
CA ASN A 93 8.99 -9.47 7.22
C ASN A 93 7.56 -9.14 6.80
N ILE A 94 6.60 -9.82 7.42
CA ILE A 94 5.17 -9.52 7.31
C ILE A 94 4.71 -8.86 8.61
N TYR A 95 4.07 -7.70 8.48
CA TYR A 95 3.42 -7.00 9.59
C TYR A 95 1.90 -7.00 9.39
N GLN A 96 1.15 -7.13 10.48
CA GLN A 96 -0.29 -6.95 10.50
C GLN A 96 -0.63 -5.68 11.28
N TRP A 97 -1.53 -4.88 10.74
CA TRP A 97 -1.89 -3.58 11.27
C TRP A 97 -3.29 -3.63 11.90
N PRO A 98 -3.42 -3.39 13.21
CA PRO A 98 -4.71 -3.43 13.90
C PRO A 98 -5.45 -2.08 13.89
N ASP A 99 -4.77 -0.99 13.54
CA ASP A 99 -5.33 0.36 13.65
C ASP A 99 -6.46 0.62 12.63
N THR A 100 -7.44 1.41 13.04
CA THR A 100 -8.55 1.88 12.18
C THR A 100 -8.08 2.84 11.09
N TYR A 101 -7.14 3.73 11.44
CA TYR A 101 -6.58 4.73 10.52
C TYR A 101 -5.11 4.43 10.26
N LEU A 102 -4.78 4.17 9.00
CA LEU A 102 -3.44 3.82 8.57
C LEU A 102 -2.98 4.75 7.45
N GLY A 103 -1.67 5.00 7.41
CA GLY A 103 -1.03 5.77 6.37
C GLY A 103 0.27 5.08 5.95
N PHE A 104 0.46 4.91 4.65
CA PHE A 104 1.64 4.29 4.07
C PHE A 104 2.23 5.19 2.99
N SER A 105 3.56 5.14 2.83
CA SER A 105 4.26 5.83 1.74
C SER A 105 5.42 5.00 1.21
N ASN A 106 6.21 5.60 0.32
CA ASN A 106 7.48 5.08 -0.17
C ASN A 106 8.57 5.10 0.93
N SER A 107 8.22 4.67 2.15
CA SER A 107 9.10 4.51 3.30
C SER A 107 8.62 3.31 4.11
N LEU A 108 9.50 2.77 4.95
CA LEU A 108 9.08 1.71 5.87
C LEU A 108 8.08 2.27 6.89
N PRO A 109 7.09 1.47 7.34
CA PRO A 109 6.05 1.94 8.25
C PRO A 109 6.54 2.43 9.62
N ASP A 110 7.71 1.99 10.08
CA ASP A 110 8.38 2.44 11.31
C ASP A 110 8.97 3.86 11.17
N LYS A 111 9.12 4.35 9.94
CA LYS A 111 9.66 5.68 9.60
C LYS A 111 8.69 6.40 8.67
N PRO A 112 7.48 6.77 9.14
CA PRO A 112 6.52 7.48 8.32
C PRO A 112 7.05 8.85 7.93
N LEU A 113 6.78 9.27 6.69
CA LEU A 113 7.03 10.65 6.28
C LEU A 113 6.01 11.57 6.96
N LYS A 114 6.39 12.79 7.32
CA LYS A 114 5.47 13.72 8.01
C LYS A 114 4.18 14.02 7.25
N LYS A 115 4.22 13.96 5.91
CA LYS A 115 2.99 14.06 5.08
C LYS A 115 1.99 12.94 5.37
N VAL A 116 2.49 11.74 5.69
CA VAL A 116 1.66 10.58 6.03
C VAL A 116 1.04 10.77 7.40
N GLU A 117 1.83 11.24 8.38
CA GLU A 117 1.34 11.54 9.72
C GLU A 117 0.26 12.65 9.68
N ALA A 118 0.54 13.75 8.99
CA ALA A 118 -0.42 14.84 8.82
C ALA A 118 -1.69 14.38 8.08
N GLY A 119 -1.54 13.65 6.97
CA GLY A 119 -2.67 13.10 6.22
C GLY A 119 -3.53 12.13 7.05
N LYS A 120 -2.89 11.28 7.86
CA LYS A 120 -3.60 10.39 8.80
C LYS A 120 -4.37 11.22 9.85
N ASN A 121 -3.76 12.26 10.41
CA ASN A 121 -4.43 13.11 11.39
C ASN A 121 -5.65 13.83 10.79
N TYR A 122 -5.53 14.39 9.58
CA TYR A 122 -6.67 15.00 8.89
C TYR A 122 -7.77 13.97 8.59
N LEU A 123 -7.40 12.78 8.10
CA LEU A 123 -8.36 11.71 7.84
C LEU A 123 -9.12 11.33 9.13
N THR A 124 -8.40 11.15 10.23
CA THR A 124 -8.99 10.83 11.54
C THR A 124 -9.92 11.93 12.03
N ASP A 125 -9.54 13.21 11.90
CA ASP A 125 -10.40 14.34 12.26
C ASP A 125 -11.70 14.38 11.43
N ILE A 126 -11.58 14.30 10.10
CA ILE A 126 -12.72 14.32 9.18
C ILE A 126 -13.69 13.18 9.51
N CYS A 127 -13.19 11.95 9.63
CA CYS A 127 -14.02 10.80 9.97
C CYS A 127 -14.59 10.84 11.40
N GLY A 128 -13.90 11.49 12.33
CA GLY A 128 -14.38 11.69 13.70
C GLY A 128 -15.55 12.67 13.76
N ARG A 129 -15.47 13.76 13.01
CA ARG A 129 -16.53 14.79 12.93
C ARG A 129 -17.73 14.35 12.09
N LEU A 130 -17.48 13.66 10.96
CA LEU A 130 -18.47 13.33 9.94
C LEU A 130 -18.75 11.82 9.90
N ASN A 131 -19.44 11.32 10.92
CA ASN A 131 -19.67 9.89 11.14
C ASN A 131 -21.13 9.47 11.05
N LYS A 132 -22.03 10.36 10.64
CA LYS A 132 -23.47 10.07 10.48
C LYS A 132 -23.84 9.96 9.01
N ILE A 133 -24.92 9.22 8.72
CA ILE A 133 -25.46 9.06 7.37
C ILE A 133 -25.78 10.43 6.73
N MET A 134 -26.25 11.39 7.53
CA MET A 134 -26.58 12.73 7.05
C MET A 134 -25.34 13.54 6.62
N ASP A 135 -24.15 13.17 7.11
CA ASP A 135 -22.89 13.87 6.82
C ASP A 135 -22.28 13.42 5.47
N LYS A 136 -22.88 12.44 4.78
CA LYS A 136 -22.31 11.78 3.59
C LYS A 136 -21.75 12.75 2.54
N SER A 137 -22.51 13.80 2.20
CA SER A 137 -22.06 14.76 1.17
C SER A 137 -20.82 15.52 1.66
N GLN A 138 -20.87 16.05 2.87
CA GLN A 138 -19.77 16.79 3.47
C GLN A 138 -18.52 15.91 3.65
N LEU A 139 -18.71 14.64 4.02
CA LEU A 139 -17.63 13.68 4.16
C LEU A 139 -16.90 13.47 2.82
N ILE A 140 -17.64 13.29 1.73
CA ILE A 140 -17.05 13.14 0.39
C ILE A 140 -16.28 14.40 -0.01
N ASP A 141 -16.84 15.58 0.27
CA ASP A 141 -16.21 16.86 -0.09
C ASP A 141 -14.91 17.10 0.70
N GLU A 142 -14.92 16.86 2.02
CA GLU A 142 -13.74 17.04 2.87
C GLU A 142 -12.64 16.00 2.55
N LEU A 143 -13.00 14.74 2.30
CA LEU A 143 -12.03 13.74 1.85
C LEU A 143 -11.44 14.09 0.48
N THR A 144 -12.25 14.62 -0.43
CA THR A 144 -11.78 15.09 -1.74
C THR A 144 -10.86 16.30 -1.59
N CYS A 145 -11.14 17.20 -0.64
CA CYS A 145 -10.27 18.32 -0.30
C CYS A 145 -8.92 17.84 0.25
N LEU A 146 -8.93 16.86 1.15
CA LEU A 146 -7.72 16.23 1.68
C LEU A 146 -6.84 15.64 0.56
N LEU A 147 -7.43 14.94 -0.42
CA LEU A 147 -6.70 14.40 -1.58
C LEU A 147 -6.08 15.50 -2.47
N LYS A 148 -6.67 16.69 -2.46
CA LYS A 148 -6.19 17.87 -3.21
C LYS A 148 -5.28 18.77 -2.39
N ASN A 149 -5.01 18.45 -1.12
CA ASN A 149 -4.20 19.28 -0.25
C ASN A 149 -2.78 19.40 -0.83
N LYS A 150 -2.35 20.65 -1.08
CA LYS A 150 -1.05 21.01 -1.65
C LYS A 150 -0.04 21.44 -0.60
N GLU A 151 -0.38 21.38 0.68
CA GLU A 151 0.53 21.68 1.76
C GLU A 151 1.79 20.84 1.62
N ARG A 152 2.92 21.54 1.50
CA ARG A 152 4.22 20.92 1.38
C ARG A 152 4.70 20.57 2.78
N PHE A 153 4.58 19.31 3.15
CA PHE A 153 5.32 18.75 4.28
C PHE A 153 6.77 18.50 3.80
N VAL A 154 7.57 19.57 3.76
CA VAL A 154 8.95 19.57 3.25
C VAL A 154 9.83 18.69 4.15
N TYR A 155 10.43 17.64 3.59
CA TYR A 155 11.69 17.07 4.08
C TYR A 155 12.65 16.96 2.90
N TYR A 156 13.77 17.67 3.00
CA TYR A 156 14.94 17.47 2.17
C TYR A 156 15.38 16.01 2.32
N LEU A 157 15.43 15.28 1.22
CA LEU A 157 16.23 14.07 1.08
C LEU A 157 17.26 14.40 0.01
N CYS A 158 18.47 14.71 0.46
CA CYS A 158 19.67 14.59 -0.37
C CYS A 158 19.88 13.11 -0.74
#